data_AF-A0A9Q0GN38-F1
#
_entry.id   AF-A0A9Q0GN38-F1
#
_cell.length_a   1.000
_cell.length_b   1.000
_cell.length_c   1.000
_cell.angle_alpha   90.00
_cell.angle_beta   90.00
_cell.angle_gamma   90.00
#
_symmetry.space_group_name_H-M   'P 1'
#
loop_
_entity.id
_entity.type
_entity.pdbx_description
1 polymer ?
#
loop_
_entity_poly.entity_id
_entity_poly.type
_entity_poly.pdbx_seq_one_letter_code
_entity_poly.pdbx_strand_id
1 'polypeptide(L)'
;MQTEPLHEHLKFSGAQAASSLSKFQVETSAKPGLVHIKCCYNNKYWSRKAVDSDFIIAGASSKQEDPCSWSCTLFQPMPADDQGQSFRFLHLQSKLLLSPSAEAPFMDCLFTDNAAGQAGVPLTNDSIFIVINWDSLVILPKHVAFRGDNRHYLRACMISKESYLQFSGANASHEAVANEIVPIGDGSVRIKSIQSNKFWMSNPKNGFWKPSCWIRADADSDTTSSNQVFQPRRVANCANYITLLNLGSNSLCKRLTSNGKKDCLAAANPSNYQEQHSSARMMVEENVASTKIYNVFYKYQDAKIHREETNRQECQLAHNGKQGSTDTMCFKFIRGEKITSAWKSTVSRKEGQSIRITAGIPIPIPVPFSVGFQFDTSREYNNAYEWGKTEEVSKGVESSYTVEVPENKKVKVYATEKVVWLDVPYSYTEDVTLSDGKVLTYQMDDGVYSSKCSYHYEFKSVIEE
;
A
#
# COMPACT_ATOMS: atom_id res chain seq x y z
N MET A 1 -9.71 -10.10 -32.95
CA MET A 1 -9.84 -10.66 -31.60
C MET A 1 -9.53 -9.54 -30.62
N GLN A 2 -10.55 -8.93 -30.01
CA GLN A 2 -10.34 -8.03 -28.88
C GLN A 2 -9.85 -8.91 -27.73
N THR A 3 -8.61 -8.69 -27.30
CA THR A 3 -8.11 -9.26 -26.04
C THR A 3 -9.03 -8.78 -24.93
N GLU A 4 -9.74 -9.70 -24.26
CA GLU A 4 -10.48 -9.34 -23.05
C GLU A 4 -9.51 -8.61 -22.09
N PRO A 5 -9.93 -7.50 -21.45
CA PRO A 5 -9.11 -6.88 -20.44
C PRO A 5 -8.86 -7.88 -19.31
N LEU A 6 -7.59 -8.07 -18.91
CA LEU A 6 -7.18 -8.84 -17.73
C LEU A 6 -7.60 -8.15 -16.40
N HIS A 7 -8.55 -7.21 -16.45
CA HIS A 7 -9.08 -6.52 -15.29
C HIS A 7 -9.69 -7.54 -14.32
N GLU A 8 -9.42 -7.39 -13.02
CA GLU A 8 -9.81 -8.30 -11.92
C GLU A 8 -9.13 -9.68 -11.88
N HIS A 9 -8.44 -10.12 -12.94
CA HIS A 9 -7.69 -11.37 -12.93
C HIS A 9 -6.49 -11.30 -11.98
N LEU A 10 -6.33 -12.34 -11.18
CA LEU A 10 -5.22 -12.47 -10.25
C LEU A 10 -4.05 -13.11 -10.98
N LYS A 11 -3.00 -12.35 -11.29
CA LYS A 11 -1.84 -12.83 -12.05
C LYS A 11 -0.57 -12.81 -11.21
N PHE A 12 0.22 -13.89 -11.28
CA PHE A 12 1.56 -13.96 -10.67
C PHE A 12 2.59 -13.14 -11.47
N SER A 13 2.43 -11.82 -11.45
CA SER A 13 3.29 -10.86 -12.14
C SER A 13 3.89 -9.81 -11.20
N GLY A 14 3.52 -9.84 -9.92
CA GLY A 14 4.02 -8.92 -8.91
C GLY A 14 5.49 -9.21 -8.60
N ALA A 15 6.38 -8.29 -8.96
CA ALA A 15 7.80 -8.39 -8.61
C ALA A 15 8.09 -8.10 -7.12
N GLN A 16 7.13 -7.50 -6.40
CA GLN A 16 7.32 -7.02 -5.03
C GLN A 16 6.12 -7.39 -4.16
N ALA A 17 6.34 -8.20 -3.12
CA ALA A 17 5.33 -8.57 -2.13
C ALA A 17 4.77 -7.36 -1.38
N ALA A 18 5.52 -6.25 -1.33
CA ALA A 18 5.12 -4.99 -0.74
C ALA A 18 4.18 -4.14 -1.62
N SER A 19 3.80 -4.62 -2.82
CA SER A 19 2.84 -3.92 -3.69
C SER A 19 1.43 -3.97 -3.11
N SER A 20 0.70 -2.84 -3.11
CA SER A 20 -0.70 -2.80 -2.69
C SER A 20 -1.59 -3.73 -3.52
N LEU A 21 -1.23 -3.97 -4.79
CA LEU A 21 -1.89 -4.91 -5.71
C LEU A 21 -1.67 -6.38 -5.31
N SER A 22 -0.66 -6.67 -4.50
CA SER A 22 -0.32 -8.01 -4.01
C SER A 22 -0.79 -8.26 -2.57
N LYS A 23 -1.51 -7.31 -1.96
CA LYS A 23 -2.00 -7.43 -0.59
C LYS A 23 -3.40 -8.03 -0.55
N PHE A 24 -3.57 -9.12 0.21
CA PHE A 24 -4.87 -9.77 0.43
C PHE A 24 -5.19 -9.84 1.92
N GLN A 25 -6.46 -9.67 2.25
CA GLN A 25 -7.01 -9.87 3.58
C GLN A 25 -7.67 -11.26 3.62
N VAL A 26 -7.28 -12.06 4.60
CA VAL A 26 -7.92 -13.35 4.88
C VAL A 26 -8.95 -13.14 5.99
N GLU A 27 -10.18 -13.60 5.75
CA GLU A 27 -11.28 -13.53 6.73
C GLU A 27 -11.82 -14.93 7.00
N THR A 28 -11.87 -15.34 8.26
CA THR A 28 -12.40 -16.66 8.63
C THR A 28 -13.90 -16.74 8.36
N SER A 29 -14.36 -17.87 7.81
CA SER A 29 -15.78 -18.19 7.71
C SER A 29 -16.33 -18.65 9.07
N ALA A 30 -17.65 -18.63 9.21
CA ALA A 30 -18.34 -19.31 10.32
C ALA A 30 -18.12 -20.83 10.30
N LYS A 31 -17.79 -21.39 9.14
CA LYS A 31 -17.45 -22.81 8.96
C LYS A 31 -15.97 -23.03 9.31
N PRO A 32 -15.64 -23.88 10.30
CA PRO A 32 -14.26 -24.09 10.73
C PRO A 32 -13.34 -24.53 9.58
N GLY A 33 -12.13 -23.96 9.55
CA GLY A 33 -11.11 -24.31 8.56
C GLY A 33 -11.31 -23.71 7.16
N LEU A 34 -12.34 -22.87 6.97
CA LEU A 34 -12.61 -22.18 5.70
C LEU A 34 -12.39 -20.68 5.82
N VAL A 35 -11.93 -20.07 4.73
CA VAL A 35 -11.63 -18.65 4.65
C VAL A 35 -12.22 -18.01 3.41
N HIS A 36 -12.45 -16.71 3.51
CA HIS A 36 -12.62 -15.80 2.39
C HIS A 36 -11.30 -15.05 2.18
N ILE A 37 -10.93 -14.81 0.93
CA ILE A 37 -9.74 -14.03 0.58
C ILE A 37 -10.21 -12.80 -0.19
N LYS A 38 -9.78 -11.62 0.24
CA LYS A 38 -10.22 -10.34 -0.30
C LYS A 38 -9.03 -9.51 -0.75
N CYS A 39 -9.08 -8.96 -1.96
CA CYS A 39 -8.06 -8.06 -2.45
C CYS A 39 -8.09 -6.74 -1.67
N CYS A 40 -6.98 -6.37 -1.04
CA CYS A 40 -6.88 -5.11 -0.30
C CYS A 40 -6.80 -3.90 -1.22
N TYR A 41 -6.68 -4.08 -2.53
CA TYR A 41 -6.61 -2.97 -3.48
C TYR A 41 -8.01 -2.51 -3.96
N ASN A 42 -8.92 -3.43 -4.34
CA ASN A 42 -10.28 -3.09 -4.80
C ASN A 42 -11.41 -3.52 -3.83
N ASN A 43 -11.06 -4.16 -2.70
CA ASN A 43 -11.99 -4.65 -1.67
C ASN A 43 -12.96 -5.75 -2.14
N LYS A 44 -12.63 -6.47 -3.21
CA LYS A 44 -13.43 -7.57 -3.73
C LYS A 44 -12.89 -8.92 -3.26
N TYR A 45 -13.80 -9.87 -3.04
CA TYR A 45 -13.48 -11.24 -2.67
C TYR A 45 -13.06 -12.05 -3.89
N TRP A 46 -12.23 -13.06 -3.62
CA TRP A 46 -11.87 -14.08 -4.59
C TRP A 46 -13.09 -14.95 -4.89
N SER A 47 -13.39 -15.13 -6.17
CA SER A 47 -14.41 -16.04 -6.67
C SER A 47 -14.06 -16.49 -8.08
N ARG A 48 -14.77 -17.50 -8.59
CA ARG A 48 -14.75 -17.77 -10.03
C ARG A 48 -15.28 -16.56 -10.80
N LYS A 49 -14.78 -16.35 -12.02
CA LYS A 49 -15.22 -15.25 -12.91
C LYS A 49 -16.66 -15.45 -13.42
N ALA A 50 -17.01 -16.68 -13.78
CA ALA A 50 -18.31 -17.04 -14.35
C ALA A 50 -18.64 -18.52 -14.08
N VAL A 51 -19.87 -18.94 -14.38
CA VAL A 51 -20.36 -20.33 -14.22
C VAL A 51 -19.48 -21.33 -14.99
N ASP A 52 -18.99 -20.92 -16.15
CA ASP A 52 -18.22 -21.68 -17.13
C ASP A 52 -16.72 -21.33 -17.13
N SER A 53 -16.25 -20.57 -16.13
CA SER A 53 -14.84 -20.16 -16.02
C SER A 53 -14.17 -20.81 -14.82
N ASP A 54 -12.94 -21.28 -15.02
CA ASP A 54 -12.09 -21.83 -13.95
C ASP A 54 -11.15 -20.78 -13.35
N PHE A 55 -11.13 -19.55 -13.88
CA PHE A 55 -10.29 -18.48 -13.37
C PHE A 55 -10.84 -17.91 -12.07
N ILE A 56 -9.95 -17.69 -11.10
CA ILE A 56 -10.23 -16.99 -9.86
C ILE A 56 -9.87 -15.51 -10.03
N ILE A 57 -10.85 -14.64 -9.80
CA ILE A 57 -10.73 -13.18 -9.90
C ILE A 57 -11.02 -12.53 -8.56
N ALA A 58 -10.53 -11.30 -8.36
CA ALA A 58 -10.97 -10.45 -7.25
C ALA A 58 -12.12 -9.54 -7.71
N GLY A 59 -13.30 -10.13 -7.95
CA GLY A 59 -14.48 -9.43 -8.48
C GLY A 59 -15.73 -9.47 -7.60
N ALA A 60 -15.83 -10.42 -6.65
CA ALA A 60 -17.03 -10.58 -5.84
C ALA A 60 -17.20 -9.44 -4.81
N SER A 61 -18.36 -8.78 -4.82
CA SER A 61 -18.63 -7.63 -3.93
C SER A 61 -19.01 -8.04 -2.50
N SER A 62 -19.42 -9.29 -2.31
CA SER A 62 -19.85 -9.84 -1.02
C SER A 62 -19.43 -11.30 -0.89
N LYS A 63 -19.39 -11.80 0.34
CA LYS A 63 -19.15 -13.23 0.63
C LYS A 63 -20.30 -14.07 0.10
N GLN A 64 -19.97 -15.24 -0.46
CA GLN A 64 -20.92 -16.27 -0.85
C GLN A 64 -20.48 -17.62 -0.26
N GLU A 65 -21.23 -18.11 0.73
CA GLU A 65 -20.87 -19.32 1.50
C GLU A 65 -21.62 -20.58 1.06
N ASP A 66 -22.51 -20.48 0.08
CA ASP A 66 -23.17 -21.64 -0.53
C ASP A 66 -22.17 -22.40 -1.43
N PRO A 67 -21.78 -23.64 -1.06
CA PRO A 67 -20.85 -24.44 -1.86
C PRO A 67 -21.46 -24.93 -3.19
N CYS A 68 -22.76 -24.78 -3.41
CA CYS A 68 -23.41 -25.10 -4.69
C CYS A 68 -23.40 -23.91 -5.66
N SER A 69 -23.15 -22.70 -5.18
CA SER A 69 -23.09 -21.50 -6.02
C SER A 69 -21.73 -21.39 -6.70
N TRP A 70 -21.71 -21.26 -8.03
CA TRP A 70 -20.47 -21.03 -8.79
C TRP A 70 -19.68 -19.82 -8.30
N SER A 71 -20.37 -18.83 -7.73
CA SER A 71 -19.81 -17.59 -7.16
C SER A 71 -19.31 -17.75 -5.72
N CYS A 72 -19.22 -18.98 -5.19
CA CYS A 72 -18.70 -19.27 -3.86
C CYS A 72 -17.34 -18.59 -3.64
N THR A 73 -17.16 -17.99 -2.47
CA THR A 73 -15.93 -17.26 -2.08
C THR A 73 -15.11 -18.01 -1.03
N LEU A 74 -15.49 -19.26 -0.73
CA LEU A 74 -14.84 -20.08 0.31
C LEU A 74 -13.66 -20.86 -0.26
N PHE A 75 -12.54 -20.77 0.45
CA PHE A 75 -11.33 -21.53 0.20
C PHE A 75 -10.91 -22.28 1.46
N GLN A 76 -10.31 -23.45 1.28
CA GLN A 76 -9.69 -24.20 2.35
C GLN A 76 -8.16 -24.13 2.20
N PRO A 77 -7.45 -23.44 3.12
CA PRO A 77 -5.99 -23.48 3.17
C PRO A 77 -5.52 -24.82 3.73
N MET A 78 -4.56 -25.44 3.05
CA MET A 78 -3.97 -26.72 3.40
C MET A 78 -2.46 -26.54 3.54
N PRO A 79 -1.85 -26.81 4.72
CA PRO A 79 -0.40 -26.70 4.88
C PRO A 79 0.36 -27.56 3.86
N ALA A 80 1.37 -26.97 3.23
CA ALA A 80 2.26 -27.64 2.27
C ALA A 80 3.66 -27.88 2.85
N ASP A 81 3.98 -27.27 3.98
CA ASP A 81 5.20 -27.48 4.75
C ASP A 81 4.91 -27.57 6.26
N ASP A 82 5.88 -28.09 7.02
CA ASP A 82 5.80 -28.18 8.49
C ASP A 82 6.01 -26.83 9.18
N GLN A 83 6.53 -25.83 8.44
CA GLN A 83 6.86 -24.50 8.96
C GLN A 83 5.66 -23.55 8.95
N GLY A 84 4.54 -23.93 8.32
CA GLY A 84 3.31 -23.15 8.25
C GLY A 84 3.44 -21.88 7.41
N GLN A 85 4.37 -21.84 6.45
CA GLN A 85 4.57 -20.69 5.55
C GLN A 85 4.05 -20.97 4.14
N SER A 86 3.99 -22.24 3.75
CA SER A 86 3.52 -22.65 2.44
C SER A 86 2.18 -23.33 2.52
N PHE A 87 1.27 -22.97 1.63
CA PHE A 87 -0.10 -23.49 1.61
C PHE A 87 -0.51 -23.88 0.20
N ARG A 88 -1.41 -24.86 0.11
CA ARG A 88 -2.28 -25.06 -1.04
C ARG A 88 -3.65 -24.48 -0.70
N PHE A 89 -4.36 -23.97 -1.69
CA PHE A 89 -5.72 -23.47 -1.51
C PHE A 89 -6.67 -24.31 -2.35
N LEU A 90 -7.69 -24.89 -1.70
CA LEU A 90 -8.78 -25.61 -2.36
C LEU A 90 -9.97 -24.66 -2.49
N HIS A 91 -10.50 -24.47 -3.69
CA HIS A 91 -11.76 -23.74 -3.89
C HIS A 91 -12.96 -24.64 -3.53
N LEU A 92 -13.82 -24.19 -2.61
CA LEU A 92 -14.80 -25.07 -1.99
C LEU A 92 -15.89 -25.56 -2.95
N GLN A 93 -16.34 -24.75 -3.91
CA GLN A 93 -17.39 -25.14 -4.83
C GLN A 93 -16.89 -26.11 -5.91
N SER A 94 -15.75 -25.83 -6.53
CA SER A 94 -15.21 -26.70 -7.59
C SER A 94 -14.50 -27.94 -7.05
N LYS A 95 -14.07 -27.93 -5.78
CA LYS A 95 -13.25 -28.99 -5.15
C LYS A 95 -11.89 -29.18 -5.83
N LEU A 96 -11.37 -28.11 -6.43
CA LEU A 96 -10.10 -28.09 -7.14
C LEU A 96 -9.10 -27.20 -6.41
N LEU A 97 -7.83 -27.58 -6.49
CA LEU A 97 -6.74 -26.75 -5.99
C LEU A 97 -6.50 -25.58 -6.93
N LEU A 98 -5.94 -24.50 -6.36
CA LEU A 98 -5.50 -23.36 -7.15
C LEU A 98 -4.09 -23.58 -7.70
N SER A 99 -3.85 -23.15 -8.93
CA SER A 99 -2.52 -23.04 -9.52
C SER A 99 -2.46 -21.88 -10.53
N PRO A 100 -1.26 -21.46 -10.98
CA PRO A 100 -1.10 -20.55 -12.10
C PRO A 100 -1.43 -21.25 -13.43
N SER A 101 -2.20 -20.59 -14.29
CA SER A 101 -2.54 -21.11 -15.62
C SER A 101 -1.30 -21.16 -16.51
N ALA A 102 -1.14 -22.26 -17.24
CA ALA A 102 -0.04 -22.45 -18.19
C ALA A 102 -0.35 -21.93 -19.61
N GLU A 103 -1.58 -21.46 -19.88
CA GLU A 103 -2.07 -21.20 -21.24
C GLU A 103 -2.25 -19.71 -21.54
N ALA A 104 -1.72 -19.24 -22.68
CA ALA A 104 -2.00 -17.91 -23.20
C ALA A 104 -3.47 -17.79 -23.64
N PRO A 105 -4.12 -16.62 -23.49
CA PRO A 105 -3.58 -15.33 -23.05
C PRO A 105 -3.53 -15.14 -21.52
N PHE A 106 -4.02 -16.11 -20.74
CA PHE A 106 -4.15 -16.02 -19.29
C PHE A 106 -3.01 -16.69 -18.53
N MET A 107 -1.82 -16.79 -19.15
CA MET A 107 -0.64 -17.37 -18.52
C MET A 107 -0.34 -16.65 -17.20
N ASP A 108 -0.06 -17.45 -16.18
CA ASP A 108 0.15 -17.08 -14.78
C ASP A 108 -1.08 -16.48 -14.08
N CYS A 109 -2.27 -16.53 -14.67
CA CYS A 109 -3.51 -16.18 -13.96
C CYS A 109 -3.93 -17.32 -13.04
N LEU A 110 -4.40 -16.98 -11.85
CA LEU A 110 -4.89 -17.91 -10.86
C LEU A 110 -6.15 -18.61 -11.37
N PHE A 111 -6.14 -19.93 -11.37
CA PHE A 111 -7.28 -20.73 -11.80
C PHE A 111 -7.42 -21.98 -10.95
N THR A 112 -8.55 -22.66 -11.07
CA THR A 112 -8.81 -23.96 -10.46
C THR A 112 -8.32 -25.08 -11.35
N ASP A 113 -7.36 -25.85 -10.87
CA ASP A 113 -6.67 -26.87 -11.64
C ASP A 113 -7.34 -28.24 -11.53
N ASN A 114 -7.84 -28.72 -12.66
CA ASN A 114 -8.47 -30.04 -12.79
C ASN A 114 -7.48 -31.20 -12.65
N ALA A 115 -6.18 -30.99 -12.86
CA ALA A 115 -5.15 -32.03 -12.75
C ALA A 115 -4.65 -32.22 -11.31
N ALA A 116 -4.65 -31.15 -10.50
CA ALA A 116 -4.08 -31.12 -9.15
C ALA A 116 -4.94 -31.80 -8.05
N GLY A 117 -5.92 -32.64 -8.40
CA GLY A 117 -6.81 -33.28 -7.43
C GLY A 117 -7.29 -34.69 -7.81
N GLN A 118 -6.79 -35.26 -8.92
CA GLN A 118 -7.16 -36.61 -9.34
C GLN A 118 -6.37 -37.66 -8.55
N ALA A 119 -7.07 -38.68 -8.06
CA ALA A 119 -6.45 -39.81 -7.36
C ALA A 119 -5.38 -40.45 -8.24
N GLY A 120 -4.12 -40.41 -7.78
CA GLY A 120 -2.97 -40.99 -8.50
C GLY A 120 -2.12 -39.98 -9.30
N VAL A 121 -2.52 -38.70 -9.39
CA VAL A 121 -1.68 -37.63 -9.97
C VAL A 121 -0.89 -36.95 -8.84
N PRO A 122 0.46 -36.92 -8.89
CA PRO A 122 1.26 -36.20 -7.91
C PRO A 122 0.91 -34.71 -7.92
N LEU A 123 0.65 -34.14 -6.73
CA LEU A 123 0.46 -32.70 -6.59
C LEU A 123 1.70 -31.97 -7.10
N THR A 124 1.53 -31.09 -8.09
CA THR A 124 2.63 -30.27 -8.60
C THR A 124 3.04 -29.21 -7.59
N ASN A 125 4.31 -28.79 -7.64
CA ASN A 125 4.80 -27.69 -6.81
C ASN A 125 4.18 -26.34 -7.21
N ASP A 126 3.59 -26.24 -8.41
CA ASP A 126 2.94 -25.02 -8.90
C ASP A 126 1.68 -24.65 -8.10
N SER A 127 1.10 -25.60 -7.38
CA SER A 127 -0.03 -25.38 -6.46
C SER A 127 0.38 -24.87 -5.07
N ILE A 128 1.68 -24.70 -4.81
CA ILE A 128 2.21 -24.27 -3.51
C ILE A 128 2.39 -22.75 -3.50
N PHE A 129 1.78 -22.10 -2.53
CA PHE A 129 1.82 -20.65 -2.33
C PHE A 129 2.59 -20.34 -1.06
N ILE A 130 3.60 -19.46 -1.17
CA ILE A 130 4.28 -18.89 0.00
C ILE A 130 3.46 -17.73 0.53
N VAL A 131 3.01 -17.82 1.78
CA VAL A 131 2.20 -16.78 2.43
C VAL A 131 3.10 -15.85 3.22
N ILE A 132 3.13 -14.59 2.82
CA ILE A 132 3.90 -13.54 3.49
C ILE A 132 2.96 -12.76 4.40
N ASN A 133 3.30 -12.69 5.70
CA ASN A 133 2.58 -11.83 6.63
C ASN A 133 2.90 -10.36 6.35
N TRP A 134 1.96 -9.64 5.74
CA TRP A 134 2.12 -8.23 5.37
C TRP A 134 2.51 -7.34 6.55
N ASP A 135 1.94 -7.56 7.74
CA ASP A 135 2.18 -6.69 8.90
C ASP A 135 3.59 -6.84 9.47
N SER A 136 4.28 -7.93 9.10
CA SER A 136 5.69 -8.14 9.42
C SER A 136 6.65 -7.40 8.48
N LEU A 137 6.18 -7.00 7.29
CA LEU A 137 7.01 -6.34 6.29
C LEU A 137 7.43 -4.93 6.73
N VAL A 138 8.65 -4.58 6.32
CA VAL A 138 9.25 -3.25 6.50
C VAL A 138 9.68 -2.77 5.11
N ILE A 139 8.96 -1.80 4.57
CA ILE A 139 9.15 -1.30 3.20
C ILE A 139 9.99 -0.03 3.28
N LEU A 140 11.28 -0.16 3.00
CA LEU A 140 12.22 0.94 3.06
C LEU A 140 12.07 1.88 1.84
N PRO A 141 12.27 3.20 2.00
CA PRO A 141 12.44 4.09 0.86
C PRO A 141 13.59 3.64 -0.03
N LYS A 142 13.58 4.04 -1.30
CA LYS A 142 14.63 3.63 -2.25
C LYS A 142 15.99 4.23 -1.91
N HIS A 143 16.04 5.48 -1.45
CA HIS A 143 17.28 6.16 -1.08
C HIS A 143 17.25 6.43 0.41
N VAL A 144 18.22 5.89 1.15
CA VAL A 144 18.23 5.92 2.62
C VAL A 144 19.59 6.20 3.21
N ALA A 145 19.56 6.77 4.42
CA ALA A 145 20.67 6.80 5.35
C ALA A 145 20.27 6.03 6.63
N PHE A 146 21.21 5.29 7.21
CA PHE A 146 21.01 4.57 8.45
C PHE A 146 21.70 5.30 9.59
N ARG A 147 21.01 5.46 10.73
CA ARG A 147 21.57 6.08 11.93
C ARG A 147 21.58 5.10 13.09
N GLY A 148 22.75 4.94 13.71
CA GLY A 148 22.95 4.01 14.83
C GLY A 148 22.53 4.58 16.18
N ASP A 149 22.60 3.74 17.20
CA ASP A 149 22.38 4.09 18.61
C ASP A 149 23.40 5.10 19.16
N ASN A 150 24.59 5.17 18.57
CA ASN A 150 25.60 6.20 18.85
C ASN A 150 25.28 7.56 18.21
N ARG A 151 24.08 7.74 17.64
CA ARG A 151 23.59 8.97 17.00
C ARG A 151 24.35 9.40 15.74
N HIS A 152 25.25 8.57 15.22
CA HIS A 152 25.96 8.81 13.97
C HIS A 152 25.34 8.04 12.81
N TYR A 153 25.47 8.59 11.61
CA TYR A 153 25.08 7.94 10.38
C TYR A 153 26.11 6.91 9.95
N LEU A 154 25.64 5.82 9.38
CA LEU A 154 26.47 4.78 8.79
C LEU A 154 26.99 5.27 7.44
N ARG A 155 28.32 5.37 7.33
CA ARG A 155 29.00 5.78 6.10
C ARG A 155 29.96 4.71 5.60
N ALA A 156 30.19 4.69 4.29
CA ALA A 156 31.32 3.94 3.74
C ALA A 156 32.65 4.62 4.12
N CYS A 157 33.62 3.81 4.55
CA CYS A 157 34.94 4.21 5.01
C CYS A 157 35.99 3.18 4.58
N MET A 158 37.09 3.67 3.99
CA MET A 158 38.25 2.82 3.72
C MET A 158 39.04 2.58 5.01
N ILE A 159 39.02 1.35 5.52
CA ILE A 159 39.79 0.92 6.69
C ILE A 159 40.63 -0.29 6.28
N SER A 160 41.95 -0.23 6.47
CA SER A 160 42.87 -1.30 6.06
C SER A 160 42.74 -1.73 4.60
N LYS A 161 42.48 -0.77 3.68
CA LYS A 161 42.25 -0.98 2.23
C LYS A 161 40.95 -1.71 1.85
N GLU A 162 40.01 -1.88 2.79
CA GLU A 162 38.69 -2.45 2.50
C GLU A 162 37.59 -1.43 2.82
N SER A 163 36.45 -1.53 2.12
CA SER A 163 35.32 -0.60 2.25
C SER A 163 34.39 -1.04 3.39
N TYR A 164 34.72 -0.64 4.61
CA TYR A 164 33.89 -0.89 5.79
C TYR A 164 32.75 0.11 5.88
N LEU A 165 31.68 -0.27 6.57
CA LEU A 165 30.58 0.61 6.93
C LEU A 165 30.73 1.03 8.40
N GLN A 166 30.85 2.32 8.68
CA GLN A 166 31.13 2.86 10.01
C GLN A 166 30.10 3.88 10.45
N PHE A 167 29.62 3.78 11.70
CA PHE A 167 28.73 4.76 12.32
C PHE A 167 29.50 5.98 12.81
N SER A 168 29.97 6.80 11.87
CA SER A 168 30.76 8.01 12.13
C SER A 168 30.33 9.23 11.32
N GLY A 169 29.29 9.11 10.48
CA GLY A 169 28.72 10.22 9.74
C GLY A 169 28.00 11.22 10.65
N ALA A 170 28.18 12.51 10.39
CA ALA A 170 27.57 13.58 11.18
C ALA A 170 26.19 14.03 10.67
N ASN A 171 25.96 13.94 9.35
CA ASN A 171 24.77 14.44 8.67
C ASN A 171 24.19 13.41 7.69
N ALA A 172 22.86 13.42 7.55
CA ALA A 172 22.17 12.58 6.58
C ALA A 172 22.48 12.99 5.14
N SER A 173 22.71 14.28 4.85
CA SER A 173 22.85 14.79 3.47
C SER A 173 24.18 14.46 2.79
N HIS A 174 25.12 13.81 3.46
CA HIS A 174 26.44 13.52 2.88
C HIS A 174 26.42 12.25 2.03
N GLU A 175 27.00 12.29 0.83
CA GLU A 175 26.99 11.16 -0.13
C GLU A 175 27.54 9.85 0.47
N ALA A 176 28.59 9.93 1.31
CA ALA A 176 29.16 8.80 2.03
C ALA A 176 28.17 7.99 2.89
N VAL A 177 27.06 8.59 3.34
CA VAL A 177 26.01 7.89 4.12
C VAL A 177 24.83 7.44 3.25
N ALA A 178 24.79 7.83 1.98
CA ALA A 178 23.70 7.53 1.08
C ALA A 178 23.77 6.07 0.59
N ASN A 179 22.64 5.38 0.65
CA ASN A 179 22.47 4.02 0.18
C ASN A 179 21.21 3.88 -0.68
N GLU A 180 21.27 3.02 -1.68
CA GLU A 180 20.13 2.60 -2.49
C GLU A 180 19.62 1.22 -2.03
N ILE A 181 18.32 1.12 -1.80
CA ILE A 181 17.60 -0.12 -1.50
C ILE A 181 17.17 -0.79 -2.81
N VAL A 182 17.59 -2.03 -2.98
CA VAL A 182 17.23 -2.88 -4.12
C VAL A 182 16.41 -4.06 -3.60
N PRO A 183 15.07 -4.01 -3.67
CA PRO A 183 14.23 -5.04 -3.09
C PRO A 183 14.24 -6.31 -3.96
N ILE A 184 14.16 -7.48 -3.31
CA ILE A 184 14.27 -8.80 -3.97
C ILE A 184 12.90 -9.39 -4.30
N GLY A 185 11.85 -8.97 -3.58
CA GLY A 185 10.46 -9.32 -3.87
C GLY A 185 9.73 -9.95 -2.69
N ASP A 186 10.42 -10.63 -1.77
CA ASP A 186 9.86 -11.29 -0.59
C ASP A 186 9.82 -10.39 0.67
N GLY A 187 10.16 -9.11 0.52
CA GLY A 187 10.40 -8.17 1.61
C GLY A 187 11.87 -8.08 2.04
N SER A 188 12.73 -8.96 1.54
CA SER A 188 14.18 -8.83 1.69
C SER A 188 14.73 -7.82 0.69
N VAL A 189 15.90 -7.28 1.01
CA VAL A 189 16.57 -6.22 0.26
C VAL A 189 18.06 -6.52 0.09
N ARG A 190 18.62 -6.02 -1.01
CA ARG A 190 20.05 -5.75 -1.13
C ARG A 190 20.25 -4.25 -0.95
N ILE A 191 21.39 -3.87 -0.38
CA ILE A 191 21.69 -2.47 -0.06
C ILE A 191 22.96 -2.11 -0.82
N LYS A 192 22.93 -1.00 -1.57
CA LYS A 192 24.06 -0.52 -2.35
C LYS A 192 24.54 0.80 -1.78
N SER A 193 25.84 0.92 -1.50
CA SER A 193 26.42 2.20 -1.12
C SER A 193 26.57 3.07 -2.37
N ILE A 194 26.11 4.31 -2.29
CA ILE A 194 26.24 5.28 -3.39
C ILE A 194 27.71 5.63 -3.60
N GLN A 195 28.42 5.96 -2.51
CA GLN A 195 29.83 6.38 -2.57
C GLN A 195 30.76 5.35 -3.21
N SER A 196 30.64 4.06 -2.86
CA SER A 196 31.49 3.01 -3.46
C SER A 196 30.90 2.42 -4.73
N ASN A 197 29.63 2.69 -5.03
CA ASN A 197 28.86 2.06 -6.11
C ASN A 197 28.85 0.51 -6.01
N LYS A 198 28.91 -0.04 -4.80
CA LYS A 198 29.01 -1.48 -4.51
C LYS A 198 27.96 -1.91 -3.48
N PHE A 199 27.60 -3.20 -3.52
CA PHE A 199 26.63 -3.80 -2.62
C PHE A 199 27.24 -4.10 -1.25
N TRP A 200 26.38 -4.02 -0.24
CA TRP A 200 26.65 -4.51 1.10
C TRP A 200 26.73 -6.02 1.07
N MET A 201 27.74 -6.58 1.71
CA MET A 201 27.93 -8.02 1.82
C MET A 201 28.53 -8.37 3.18
N SER A 202 28.02 -9.44 3.79
CA SER A 202 28.72 -10.09 4.89
C SER A 202 29.88 -10.93 4.37
N ASN A 203 31.07 -10.74 4.92
CA ASN A 203 32.15 -11.68 4.64
C ASN A 203 31.82 -13.07 5.19
N PRO A 204 32.16 -14.16 4.47
CA PRO A 204 32.08 -15.51 5.01
C PRO A 204 32.79 -15.60 6.35
N LYS A 205 32.27 -16.43 7.28
CA LYS A 205 32.96 -16.73 8.54
C LYS A 205 34.27 -17.44 8.22
N ASN A 206 35.37 -16.69 8.12
CA ASN A 206 36.70 -17.26 7.91
C ASN A 206 37.20 -17.85 9.23
N GLY A 207 36.77 -19.08 9.52
CA GLY A 207 37.26 -19.93 10.60
C GLY A 207 36.40 -19.93 11.88
N PHE A 208 36.53 -21.02 12.64
CA PHE A 208 35.79 -21.34 13.87
C PHE A 208 35.90 -20.27 14.98
N TRP A 209 36.92 -19.40 14.92
CA TRP A 209 37.27 -18.42 15.95
C TRP A 209 36.78 -16.98 15.69
N LYS A 210 36.06 -16.71 14.59
CA LYS A 210 35.56 -15.35 14.28
C LYS A 210 34.05 -15.26 14.51
N PRO A 211 33.60 -14.74 15.68
CA PRO A 211 32.18 -14.70 16.05
C PRO A 211 31.36 -13.65 15.26
N SER A 212 31.97 -12.85 14.40
CA SER A 212 31.32 -11.72 13.73
C SER A 212 31.74 -11.61 12.26
N CYS A 213 30.76 -11.43 11.38
CA CYS A 213 30.94 -11.15 9.96
C CYS A 213 30.86 -9.65 9.74
N TRP A 214 31.96 -8.99 9.41
CA TRP A 214 31.90 -7.58 9.02
C TRP A 214 31.03 -7.42 7.77
N ILE A 215 30.21 -6.38 7.75
CA ILE A 215 29.48 -5.97 6.55
C ILE A 215 30.31 -4.90 5.84
N ARG A 216 30.61 -5.15 4.56
CA ARG A 216 31.42 -4.27 3.71
C ARG A 216 30.62 -3.82 2.50
N ALA A 217 30.98 -2.68 1.93
CA ALA A 217 30.40 -2.14 0.71
C ALA A 217 31.41 -2.22 -0.44
N ASP A 218 31.83 -3.45 -0.78
CA ASP A 218 32.82 -3.76 -1.81
C ASP A 218 32.36 -4.85 -2.80
N ALA A 219 31.15 -5.38 -2.65
CA ALA A 219 30.65 -6.44 -3.51
C ALA A 219 30.07 -5.92 -4.83
N ASP A 220 30.34 -6.65 -5.92
CA ASP A 220 29.57 -6.54 -7.16
C ASP A 220 28.17 -7.15 -6.99
N SER A 221 27.24 -6.80 -7.89
CA SER A 221 25.88 -7.34 -7.84
C SER A 221 25.89 -8.85 -8.03
N ASP A 222 25.49 -9.60 -7.01
CA ASP A 222 25.22 -11.03 -7.10
C ASP A 222 23.85 -11.30 -6.46
N THR A 223 22.87 -11.67 -7.28
CA THR A 223 21.50 -11.95 -6.84
C THR A 223 21.33 -13.34 -6.23
N THR A 224 22.35 -14.20 -6.32
CA THR A 224 22.30 -15.58 -5.82
C THR A 224 22.90 -15.73 -4.42
N SER A 225 23.71 -14.76 -4.00
CA SER A 225 24.42 -14.82 -2.72
C SER A 225 23.56 -14.30 -1.56
N SER A 226 23.20 -15.19 -0.63
CA SER A 226 22.52 -14.83 0.62
C SER A 226 23.32 -13.85 1.50
N ASN A 227 24.65 -13.76 1.31
CA ASN A 227 25.50 -12.80 2.01
C ASN A 227 25.22 -11.33 1.64
N GLN A 228 24.64 -11.06 0.47
CA GLN A 228 24.21 -9.72 0.04
C GLN A 228 22.76 -9.41 0.43
N VAL A 229 22.04 -10.37 1.01
CA VAL A 229 20.61 -10.25 1.29
C VAL A 229 20.38 -9.92 2.76
N PHE A 230 19.56 -8.90 2.98
CA PHE A 230 19.18 -8.40 4.29
C PHE A 230 17.66 -8.39 4.41
N GLN A 231 17.15 -8.82 5.56
CA GLN A 231 15.73 -8.75 5.89
C GLN A 231 15.52 -7.65 6.93
N PRO A 232 14.86 -6.54 6.56
CA PRO A 232 14.49 -5.51 7.53
C PRO A 232 13.36 -6.00 8.43
N ARG A 233 13.49 -5.76 9.74
CA ARG A 233 12.53 -6.22 10.76
C ARG A 233 12.13 -5.07 11.68
N ARG A 234 10.85 -5.04 12.06
CA ARG A 234 10.33 -4.09 13.04
C ARG A 234 10.92 -4.37 14.42
N VAL A 235 11.19 -3.31 15.18
CA VAL A 235 11.53 -3.43 16.60
C VAL A 235 10.27 -3.24 17.43
N ALA A 236 9.90 -4.26 18.21
CA ALA A 236 8.76 -4.19 19.11
C ALA A 236 8.87 -2.97 20.05
N ASN A 237 7.78 -2.22 20.20
CA ASN A 237 7.68 -1.04 21.06
C ASN A 237 8.65 0.11 20.73
N CYS A 238 9.25 0.12 19.53
CA CYS A 238 10.19 1.15 19.08
C CYS A 238 9.93 1.49 17.61
N ALA A 239 8.79 2.12 17.33
CA ALA A 239 8.30 2.39 15.96
C ALA A 239 9.33 3.10 15.05
N ASN A 240 10.27 3.86 15.62
CA ASN A 240 11.28 4.61 14.88
C ASN A 240 12.52 3.80 14.46
N TYR A 241 12.64 2.55 14.90
CA TYR A 241 13.84 1.74 14.68
C TYR A 241 13.51 0.43 13.96
N ILE A 242 14.45 0.00 13.13
CA ILE A 242 14.48 -1.32 12.52
C ILE A 242 15.71 -2.10 12.99
N THR A 243 15.72 -3.40 12.73
CA THR A 243 16.93 -4.20 12.68
C THR A 243 17.08 -4.80 11.29
N LEU A 244 18.31 -5.14 10.90
CA LEU A 244 18.59 -5.83 9.64
C LEU A 244 19.16 -7.21 9.96
N LEU A 245 18.48 -8.28 9.54
CA LEU A 245 19.02 -9.63 9.57
C LEU A 245 19.79 -9.88 8.27
N ASN A 246 21.05 -10.27 8.32
CA ASN A 246 21.73 -10.79 7.13
C ASN A 246 21.42 -12.27 6.94
N LEU A 247 20.97 -12.68 5.75
CA LEU A 247 20.55 -14.06 5.50
C LEU A 247 21.73 -15.03 5.36
N GLY A 248 22.87 -14.56 4.85
CA GLY A 248 24.06 -15.40 4.67
C GLY A 248 24.70 -15.83 5.98
N SER A 249 24.80 -14.92 6.95
CA SER A 249 25.32 -15.25 8.29
C SER A 249 24.23 -15.72 9.27
N ASN A 250 22.95 -15.53 8.93
CA ASN A 250 21.79 -15.68 9.81
C ASN A 250 21.96 -14.94 11.16
N SER A 251 22.45 -13.70 11.10
CA SER A 251 22.72 -12.87 12.29
C SER A 251 22.27 -11.44 12.09
N LEU A 252 21.86 -10.78 13.17
CA LEU A 252 21.48 -9.37 13.14
C LEU A 252 22.70 -8.49 12.91
N CYS A 253 22.53 -7.46 12.08
CA CYS A 253 23.50 -6.41 11.88
C CYS A 253 23.49 -5.47 13.09
N LYS A 254 24.68 -5.14 13.58
CA LYS A 254 24.89 -4.26 14.72
C LYS A 254 26.17 -3.45 14.58
N ARG A 255 26.23 -2.35 15.33
CA ARG A 255 27.46 -1.62 15.58
C ARG A 255 28.39 -2.46 16.45
N LEU A 256 29.63 -2.63 16.01
CA LEU A 256 30.65 -3.41 16.70
C LEU A 256 32.01 -2.68 16.66
N THR A 257 32.71 -2.71 17.79
CA THR A 257 34.11 -2.31 17.88
C THR A 257 34.96 -3.55 18.19
N SER A 258 35.78 -3.98 17.23
CA SER A 258 36.66 -5.15 17.37
C SER A 258 37.74 -5.17 16.30
N ASN A 259 38.87 -5.84 16.54
CA ASN A 259 39.93 -6.06 15.54
C ASN A 259 40.39 -4.76 14.83
N GLY A 260 40.58 -3.69 15.60
CA GLY A 260 41.00 -2.37 15.09
C GLY A 260 39.93 -1.60 14.30
N LYS A 261 38.70 -2.12 14.21
CA LYS A 261 37.56 -1.48 13.54
C LYS A 261 36.64 -0.94 14.60
N LYS A 262 36.54 0.38 14.70
CA LYS A 262 35.70 1.07 15.68
C LYS A 262 34.34 1.38 15.07
N ASP A 263 33.28 1.07 15.80
CA ASP A 263 31.88 1.39 15.46
C ASP A 263 31.48 1.00 14.02
N CYS A 264 31.96 -0.15 13.55
CA CYS A 264 31.66 -0.65 12.22
C CYS A 264 30.45 -1.59 12.22
N LEU A 265 29.78 -1.74 11.07
CA LEU A 265 28.65 -2.65 10.91
C LEU A 265 29.15 -4.10 10.81
N ALA A 266 28.60 -4.97 11.64
CA ALA A 266 28.85 -6.40 11.60
C ALA A 266 27.55 -7.18 11.78
N ALA A 267 27.40 -8.29 11.08
CA ALA A 267 26.42 -9.31 11.42
C ALA A 267 27.01 -10.22 12.50
N ALA A 268 26.45 -10.13 13.70
CA ALA A 268 26.93 -10.87 14.86
C ALA A 268 25.76 -11.18 15.78
N ASN A 269 25.73 -12.41 16.30
CA ASN A 269 24.75 -12.77 17.30
C ASN A 269 25.03 -11.95 18.58
N PRO A 270 24.01 -11.31 19.16
CA PRO A 270 24.17 -10.50 20.36
C PRO A 270 24.55 -11.40 21.53
N SER A 271 25.50 -10.96 22.35
CA SER A 271 26.02 -11.77 23.47
C SER A 271 25.09 -11.76 24.68
N ASN A 272 24.12 -10.84 24.74
CA ASN A 272 23.10 -10.76 25.77
C ASN A 272 21.83 -10.04 25.27
N TYR A 273 20.75 -10.10 26.06
CA TYR A 273 19.45 -9.49 25.75
C TYR A 273 19.50 -7.95 25.64
N GLN A 274 20.38 -7.27 26.38
CA GLN A 274 20.52 -5.81 26.27
C GLN A 274 21.18 -5.38 24.94
N GLU A 275 22.15 -6.14 24.44
CA GLU A 275 22.78 -5.92 23.14
C GLU A 275 21.84 -6.16 21.95
N GLN A 276 20.90 -7.11 22.07
CA GLN A 276 19.79 -7.29 21.12
C GLN A 276 18.99 -5.99 20.92
N HIS A 277 19.09 -5.05 21.87
CA HIS A 277 18.19 -3.93 22.02
C HIS A 277 18.84 -2.55 22.01
N SER A 278 20.15 -2.41 21.78
CA SER A 278 20.77 -1.09 21.57
C SER A 278 21.54 -1.00 20.26
N SER A 279 22.66 -1.71 20.14
CA SER A 279 23.61 -1.60 19.00
C SER A 279 23.10 -2.13 17.65
N ALA A 280 22.05 -2.95 17.64
CA ALA A 280 21.45 -3.50 16.41
C ALA A 280 20.32 -2.63 15.85
N ARG A 281 19.82 -1.67 16.65
CA ARG A 281 18.72 -0.79 16.26
C ARG A 281 19.25 0.31 15.37
N MET A 282 18.61 0.49 14.22
CA MET A 282 18.96 1.51 13.25
C MET A 282 17.73 2.34 12.93
N MET A 283 17.86 3.65 12.95
CA MET A 283 16.84 4.55 12.39
C MET A 283 17.11 4.70 10.90
N VAL A 284 16.05 4.65 10.11
CA VAL A 284 16.11 4.86 8.65
C VAL A 284 15.56 6.24 8.35
N GLU A 285 16.35 7.03 7.64
CA GLU A 285 15.96 8.34 7.13
C GLU A 285 16.05 8.31 5.60
N GLU A 286 15.08 8.92 4.93
CA GLU A 286 15.12 9.04 3.47
C GLU A 286 16.25 10.00 3.05
N ASN A 287 17.10 9.57 2.12
CA ASN A 287 18.28 10.31 1.68
C ASN A 287 18.00 11.06 0.38
N VAL A 288 17.11 12.04 0.45
CA VAL A 288 16.73 12.86 -0.72
C VAL A 288 16.56 14.32 -0.29
N ALA A 289 16.87 15.24 -1.19
CA ALA A 289 16.74 16.68 -0.96
C ALA A 289 15.27 17.13 -1.08
N SER A 290 14.55 16.63 -2.08
CA SER A 290 13.13 16.92 -2.29
C SER A 290 12.46 15.90 -3.19
N THR A 291 11.15 15.75 -3.03
CA THR A 291 10.31 14.87 -3.83
C THR A 291 9.15 15.65 -4.44
N LYS A 292 8.89 15.45 -5.73
CA LYS A 292 7.77 16.04 -6.47
C LYS A 292 6.91 14.94 -7.09
N ILE A 293 5.59 15.04 -6.89
CA ILE A 293 4.60 14.11 -7.44
C ILE A 293 3.70 14.86 -8.41
N TYR A 294 3.50 14.30 -9.60
CA TYR A 294 2.66 14.87 -10.66
C TYR A 294 2.16 13.77 -11.62
N ASN A 295 1.37 14.14 -12.63
CA ASN A 295 0.74 13.19 -13.57
C ASN A 295 -0.04 12.08 -12.83
N VAL A 296 -0.91 12.49 -11.92
CA VAL A 296 -1.74 11.58 -11.13
C VAL A 296 -2.88 11.04 -11.99
N PHE A 297 -2.98 9.71 -12.12
CA PHE A 297 -4.06 9.01 -12.81
C PHE A 297 -4.87 8.18 -11.84
N TYR A 298 -6.12 8.58 -11.62
CA TYR A 298 -7.04 7.87 -10.74
C TYR A 298 -7.65 6.63 -11.37
N LYS A 299 -7.78 5.59 -10.57
CA LYS A 299 -8.39 4.32 -10.96
C LYS A 299 -9.77 4.19 -10.32
N TYR A 300 -10.73 4.96 -10.83
CA TYR A 300 -12.07 5.09 -10.23
C TYR A 300 -12.86 3.79 -10.14
N GLN A 301 -12.62 2.84 -11.04
CA GLN A 301 -13.27 1.52 -11.02
C GLN A 301 -12.87 0.70 -9.77
N ASP A 302 -11.70 1.00 -9.18
CA ASP A 302 -11.19 0.37 -7.98
C ASP A 302 -11.44 1.19 -6.71
N ALA A 303 -12.19 2.30 -6.82
CA ALA A 303 -12.50 3.16 -5.69
C ALA A 303 -13.34 2.42 -4.65
N LYS A 304 -13.03 2.67 -3.37
CA LYS A 304 -13.71 2.04 -2.24
C LYS A 304 -14.49 3.05 -1.46
N ILE A 305 -15.72 2.71 -1.12
CA ILE A 305 -16.51 3.46 -0.15
C ILE A 305 -16.58 2.65 1.13
N HIS A 306 -16.10 3.23 2.21
CA HIS A 306 -16.12 2.61 3.53
C HIS A 306 -17.43 2.89 4.25
N ARG A 307 -17.94 4.10 4.06
CA ARG A 307 -19.09 4.60 4.80
C ARG A 307 -19.74 5.74 4.03
N GLU A 308 -21.05 5.78 4.13
CA GLU A 308 -21.84 6.94 3.76
C GLU A 308 -22.73 7.31 4.96
N GLU A 309 -22.80 8.59 5.27
CA GLU A 309 -23.64 9.13 6.32
C GLU A 309 -24.48 10.28 5.79
N THR A 310 -25.63 10.45 6.42
CA THR A 310 -26.53 11.57 6.19
C THR A 310 -26.40 12.51 7.38
N ASN A 311 -25.88 13.70 7.14
CA ASN A 311 -25.61 14.74 8.13
C ASN A 311 -26.85 15.61 8.40
N ARG A 312 -26.68 16.59 9.30
CA ARG A 312 -27.75 17.46 9.80
C ARG A 312 -28.49 18.17 8.66
N GLN A 313 -29.81 18.18 8.78
CA GLN A 313 -30.74 18.81 7.85
C GLN A 313 -30.79 20.34 8.09
N GLU A 314 -30.52 21.13 7.06
CA GLU A 314 -30.79 22.57 7.06
C GLU A 314 -32.23 22.81 6.60
N CYS A 315 -32.87 23.87 7.10
CA CYS A 315 -34.25 24.21 6.76
C CYS A 315 -34.35 25.70 6.42
N GLN A 316 -34.95 26.00 5.27
CA GLN A 316 -35.34 27.34 4.88
C GLN A 316 -36.86 27.39 4.64
N LEU A 317 -37.47 28.53 4.95
CA LEU A 317 -38.91 28.73 4.83
C LEU A 317 -39.20 29.96 3.96
N ALA A 318 -40.21 29.84 3.10
CA ALA A 318 -40.74 30.95 2.33
C ALA A 318 -42.27 30.88 2.24
N HIS A 319 -42.90 32.02 1.92
CA HIS A 319 -44.35 32.17 1.86
C HIS A 319 -44.76 32.88 0.58
N ASN A 320 -45.73 32.31 -0.15
CA ASN A 320 -46.32 32.96 -1.31
C ASN A 320 -47.57 33.73 -0.88
N GLY A 321 -47.48 35.05 -0.78
CA GLY A 321 -48.61 35.93 -0.48
C GLY A 321 -49.33 36.48 -1.70
N LYS A 322 -49.00 36.03 -2.92
CA LYS A 322 -49.66 36.49 -4.15
C LYS A 322 -51.04 35.86 -4.29
N GLN A 323 -52.00 36.68 -4.74
CA GLN A 323 -53.38 36.28 -4.98
C GLN A 323 -53.56 35.82 -6.43
N GLY A 324 -54.19 34.68 -6.66
CA GLY A 324 -54.49 34.10 -7.98
C GLY A 324 -53.31 33.48 -8.73
N SER A 325 -52.11 33.35 -8.16
CA SER A 325 -50.94 32.85 -8.88
C SER A 325 -49.95 32.04 -8.03
N THR A 326 -49.44 30.96 -8.61
CA THR A 326 -48.26 30.24 -8.13
C THR A 326 -47.00 31.10 -8.27
N ASP A 327 -46.08 31.01 -7.31
CA ASP A 327 -44.77 31.67 -7.38
C ASP A 327 -43.63 30.65 -7.36
N THR A 328 -42.56 30.91 -8.10
CA THR A 328 -41.36 30.06 -8.10
C THR A 328 -40.35 30.63 -7.12
N MET A 329 -40.04 29.88 -6.07
CA MET A 329 -39.08 30.30 -5.04
C MET A 329 -37.77 29.54 -5.20
N CYS A 330 -36.66 30.28 -5.19
CA CYS A 330 -35.31 29.73 -5.28
C CYS A 330 -34.62 29.81 -3.91
N PHE A 331 -34.27 28.66 -3.37
CA PHE A 331 -33.55 28.50 -2.11
C PHE A 331 -32.07 28.27 -2.38
N LYS A 332 -31.21 28.95 -1.63
CA LYS A 332 -29.74 28.82 -1.76
C LYS A 332 -29.17 28.26 -0.48
N PHE A 333 -28.50 27.13 -0.58
CA PHE A 333 -27.82 26.46 0.53
C PHE A 333 -26.32 26.51 0.28
N ILE A 334 -25.54 26.86 1.29
CA ILE A 334 -24.08 26.90 1.20
C ILE A 334 -23.53 25.70 1.95
N ARG A 335 -23.07 24.71 1.20
CA ARG A 335 -22.35 23.57 1.76
C ARG A 335 -20.94 24.01 2.12
N GLY A 336 -20.53 23.82 3.37
CA GLY A 336 -19.11 23.78 3.67
C GLY A 336 -18.53 22.47 3.12
N GLU A 337 -17.92 22.47 1.94
CA GLU A 337 -17.12 21.33 1.53
C GLU A 337 -15.89 21.28 2.43
N LYS A 338 -16.01 20.49 3.50
CA LYS A 338 -14.87 20.05 4.28
C LYS A 338 -14.36 18.78 3.63
N ILE A 339 -13.33 18.93 2.81
CA ILE A 339 -12.58 17.79 2.29
C ILE A 339 -11.44 17.56 3.25
N THR A 340 -11.52 16.46 3.98
CA THR A 340 -10.44 15.97 4.82
C THR A 340 -9.76 14.85 4.05
N SER A 341 -8.53 15.07 3.58
CA SER A 341 -7.85 14.14 2.67
C SER A 341 -6.41 13.84 3.07
N ALA A 342 -5.96 12.65 2.69
CA ALA A 342 -4.57 12.23 2.84
C ALA A 342 -4.09 11.45 1.61
N TRP A 343 -2.92 11.80 1.12
CA TRP A 343 -2.16 11.07 0.12
C TRP A 343 -1.23 10.06 0.80
N LYS A 344 -1.31 8.80 0.36
CA LYS A 344 -0.53 7.68 0.89
C LYS A 344 0.05 6.85 -0.27
N SER A 345 1.08 6.06 0.04
CA SER A 345 1.67 5.03 -0.84
C SER A 345 2.10 3.82 -0.02
N THR A 346 2.69 2.80 -0.66
CA THR A 346 3.12 1.56 0.01
C THR A 346 4.38 1.73 0.86
N VAL A 347 5.17 2.79 0.66
CA VAL A 347 6.40 3.03 1.41
C VAL A 347 6.08 3.25 2.88
N SER A 348 6.70 2.46 3.76
CA SER A 348 6.32 2.42 5.18
C SER A 348 6.68 3.68 5.97
N ARG A 349 7.53 4.58 5.42
CA ARG A 349 7.99 5.76 6.14
C ARG A 349 8.54 6.87 5.23
N LYS A 350 7.84 8.01 5.18
CA LYS A 350 8.32 9.31 4.65
C LYS A 350 8.03 10.46 5.64
N GLU A 351 7.99 10.16 6.94
CA GLU A 351 7.61 11.16 7.96
C GLU A 351 8.64 12.30 8.05
N GLY A 352 8.15 13.54 8.12
CA GLY A 352 8.98 14.74 8.31
C GLY A 352 9.56 15.33 7.03
N GLN A 353 9.27 14.77 5.86
CA GLN A 353 9.69 15.33 4.58
C GLN A 353 8.56 16.14 3.93
N SER A 354 8.92 17.33 3.42
CA SER A 354 8.01 18.14 2.59
C SER A 354 8.02 17.60 1.16
N ILE A 355 6.86 17.12 0.69
CA ILE A 355 6.66 16.63 -0.68
C ILE A 355 5.78 17.65 -1.40
N ARG A 356 6.10 17.95 -2.66
CA ARG A 356 5.23 18.81 -3.48
C ARG A 356 4.33 17.96 -4.37
N ILE A 357 3.02 18.10 -4.24
CA ILE A 357 2.04 17.33 -5.01
C ILE A 357 1.29 18.26 -5.96
N THR A 358 1.19 17.86 -7.22
CA THR A 358 0.33 18.51 -8.23
C THR A 358 -0.67 17.49 -8.78
N ALA A 359 -1.94 17.61 -8.41
CA ALA A 359 -2.98 16.66 -8.78
C ALA A 359 -4.39 17.24 -8.70
N GLY A 360 -5.31 16.75 -9.53
CA GLY A 360 -6.75 17.03 -9.38
C GLY A 360 -7.32 16.36 -8.11
N ILE A 361 -8.25 17.00 -7.41
CA ILE A 361 -8.93 16.44 -6.23
C ILE A 361 -10.16 15.67 -6.72
N PRO A 362 -10.26 14.34 -6.50
CA PRO A 362 -11.39 13.54 -6.97
C PRO A 362 -12.57 13.75 -6.02
N ILE A 363 -13.56 14.50 -6.49
CA ILE A 363 -14.80 14.78 -5.74
C ILE A 363 -15.92 13.91 -6.31
N PRO A 364 -16.55 13.03 -5.51
CA PRO A 364 -17.66 12.22 -5.97
C PRO A 364 -18.83 13.07 -6.46
N ILE A 365 -19.37 12.70 -7.61
CA ILE A 365 -20.59 13.28 -8.16
C ILE A 365 -21.74 12.30 -7.88
N PRO A 366 -22.86 12.77 -7.33
CA PRO A 366 -24.04 11.93 -7.19
C PRO A 366 -24.56 11.54 -8.57
N VAL A 367 -24.56 10.24 -8.86
CA VAL A 367 -25.19 9.65 -10.05
C VAL A 367 -26.14 8.53 -9.61
N PRO A 368 -27.15 8.18 -10.42
CA PRO A 368 -28.02 7.05 -10.12
C PRO A 368 -27.20 5.78 -9.87
N PHE A 369 -27.56 5.01 -8.84
CA PHE A 369 -26.78 3.86 -8.34
C PHE A 369 -26.46 2.78 -9.40
N SER A 370 -27.24 2.74 -10.48
CA SER A 370 -27.06 1.82 -11.61
C SER A 370 -25.86 2.12 -12.52
N VAL A 371 -25.17 3.26 -12.33
CA VAL A 371 -24.10 3.73 -13.24
C VAL A 371 -22.71 3.79 -12.58
N GLY A 372 -22.57 3.33 -11.32
CA GLY A 372 -21.33 3.43 -10.54
C GLY A 372 -21.11 4.82 -9.94
N PHE A 373 -19.87 5.21 -9.68
CA PHE A 373 -19.51 6.55 -9.19
C PHE A 373 -18.82 7.35 -10.29
N GLN A 374 -19.23 8.60 -10.46
CA GLN A 374 -18.49 9.57 -11.26
C GLN A 374 -17.72 10.50 -10.33
N PHE A 375 -16.58 11.00 -10.81
CA PHE A 375 -15.72 11.89 -10.06
C PHE A 375 -15.41 13.13 -10.88
N ASP A 376 -15.52 14.30 -10.25
CA ASP A 376 -14.98 15.55 -10.78
C ASP A 376 -13.53 15.71 -10.31
N THR A 377 -12.63 16.09 -11.23
CA THR A 377 -11.22 16.41 -10.94
C THR A 377 -10.81 17.79 -11.43
N SER A 378 -11.77 18.64 -11.77
CA SER A 378 -11.53 20.02 -12.23
C SER A 378 -10.78 20.90 -11.23
N ARG A 379 -10.78 20.51 -9.94
CA ARG A 379 -10.07 21.23 -8.89
C ARG A 379 -8.66 20.71 -8.74
N GLU A 380 -7.68 21.56 -8.99
CA GLU A 380 -6.28 21.21 -8.80
C GLU A 380 -5.78 21.54 -7.37
N TYR A 381 -4.96 20.65 -6.85
CA TYR A 381 -4.14 20.83 -5.66
C TYR A 381 -2.68 20.97 -6.11
N ASN A 382 -2.02 22.06 -5.73
CA ASN A 382 -0.61 22.33 -6.06
C ASN A 382 0.10 23.01 -4.89
N ASN A 383 0.29 22.27 -3.80
CA ASN A 383 0.93 22.77 -2.59
C ASN A 383 1.98 21.79 -2.06
N ALA A 384 2.78 22.28 -1.10
CA ALA A 384 3.61 21.43 -0.27
C ALA A 384 2.71 20.66 0.71
N TYR A 385 2.95 19.36 0.81
CA TYR A 385 2.20 18.41 1.62
C TYR A 385 3.18 17.56 2.42
N GLU A 386 2.90 17.39 3.71
CA GLU A 386 3.63 16.43 4.53
C GLU A 386 3.03 15.04 4.35
N TRP A 387 3.86 14.09 3.91
CA TRP A 387 3.37 12.76 3.52
C TRP A 387 2.57 12.07 4.63
N GLY A 388 1.41 11.51 4.27
CA GLY A 388 0.52 10.82 5.21
C GLY A 388 -0.23 11.71 6.21
N LYS A 389 0.01 13.04 6.25
CA LYS A 389 -0.75 13.94 7.11
C LYS A 389 -2.09 14.32 6.50
N THR A 390 -3.12 14.33 7.31
CA THR A 390 -4.44 14.77 6.87
C THR A 390 -4.49 16.29 6.73
N GLU A 391 -4.98 16.78 5.58
CA GLU A 391 -5.30 18.19 5.38
C GLU A 391 -6.81 18.41 5.29
N GLU A 392 -7.29 19.57 5.76
CA GLU A 392 -8.67 20.01 5.62
C GLU A 392 -8.70 21.19 4.63
N VAL A 393 -9.29 20.97 3.46
CA VAL A 393 -9.66 22.04 2.54
C VAL A 393 -11.11 22.38 2.83
N SER A 394 -11.38 23.64 3.21
CA SER A 394 -12.73 24.15 3.41
C SER A 394 -13.09 25.18 2.35
N LYS A 395 -14.16 24.93 1.59
CA LYS A 395 -14.73 25.91 0.66
C LYS A 395 -16.25 25.82 0.63
N GLY A 396 -16.93 26.96 0.58
CA GLY A 396 -18.38 27.01 0.41
C GLY A 396 -18.77 26.66 -1.02
N VAL A 397 -19.65 25.67 -1.21
CA VAL A 397 -20.32 25.38 -2.49
C VAL A 397 -21.78 25.75 -2.37
N GLU A 398 -22.22 26.67 -3.20
CA GLU A 398 -23.62 27.09 -3.27
C GLU A 398 -24.43 26.09 -4.10
N SER A 399 -25.51 25.58 -3.53
CA SER A 399 -26.49 24.73 -4.20
C SER A 399 -27.84 25.44 -4.17
N SER A 400 -28.51 25.50 -5.32
CA SER A 400 -29.84 26.12 -5.43
C SER A 400 -30.93 25.08 -5.63
N TYR A 401 -32.07 25.25 -4.97
CA TYR A 401 -33.26 24.42 -5.15
C TYR A 401 -34.48 25.30 -5.42
N THR A 402 -35.18 25.03 -6.52
CA THR A 402 -36.37 25.77 -6.93
C THR A 402 -37.62 24.95 -6.71
N VAL A 403 -38.65 25.57 -6.12
CA VAL A 403 -39.96 24.94 -5.88
C VAL A 403 -41.08 25.90 -6.24
N GLU A 404 -42.15 25.37 -6.82
CA GLU A 404 -43.38 26.11 -7.09
C GLU A 404 -44.29 26.10 -5.85
N VAL A 405 -44.71 27.28 -5.40
CA VAL A 405 -45.51 27.46 -4.19
C VAL A 405 -46.87 28.05 -4.58
N PRO A 406 -47.98 27.31 -4.35
CA PRO A 406 -49.33 27.81 -4.64
C PRO A 406 -49.68 29.09 -3.88
N GLU A 407 -50.71 29.78 -4.34
CA GLU A 407 -51.25 30.98 -3.68
C GLU A 407 -51.50 30.76 -2.19
N ASN A 408 -51.10 31.74 -1.37
CA ASN A 408 -51.30 31.80 0.07
C ASN A 408 -50.70 30.62 0.87
N LYS A 409 -49.82 29.82 0.27
CA LYS A 409 -49.16 28.70 0.95
C LYS A 409 -47.77 29.06 1.47
N LYS A 410 -47.29 28.25 2.42
CA LYS A 410 -45.91 28.29 2.91
C LYS A 410 -45.17 27.06 2.40
N VAL A 411 -43.86 27.16 2.21
CA VAL A 411 -43.02 26.01 1.89
C VAL A 411 -41.84 25.96 2.86
N LYS A 412 -41.56 24.77 3.36
CA LYS A 412 -40.32 24.42 4.05
C LYS A 412 -39.48 23.57 3.13
N VAL A 413 -38.27 24.04 2.82
CA VAL A 413 -37.28 23.27 2.07
C VAL A 413 -36.22 22.79 3.04
N TYR A 414 -36.07 21.48 3.09
CA TYR A 414 -35.05 20.80 3.84
C TYR A 414 -33.90 20.40 2.91
N ALA A 415 -32.67 20.71 3.30
CA ALA A 415 -31.46 20.26 2.61
C ALA A 415 -30.70 19.31 3.53
N THR A 416 -30.55 18.06 3.10
CA THR A 416 -29.88 17.02 3.88
C THR A 416 -28.53 16.70 3.26
N GLU A 417 -27.44 16.95 4.00
CA GLU A 417 -26.08 16.73 3.53
C GLU A 417 -25.72 15.23 3.52
N LYS A 418 -25.08 14.74 2.44
CA LYS A 418 -24.48 13.40 2.40
C LYS A 418 -22.96 13.48 2.43
N VAL A 419 -22.37 12.71 3.35
CA VAL A 419 -20.93 12.63 3.57
C VAL A 419 -20.47 11.20 3.28
N VAL A 420 -19.34 11.09 2.57
CA VAL A 420 -18.77 9.81 2.17
C VAL A 420 -17.32 9.70 2.60
N TRP A 421 -16.91 8.49 2.97
CA TRP A 421 -15.54 8.09 3.23
C TRP A 421 -15.10 7.15 2.13
N LEU A 422 -14.06 7.54 1.39
CA LEU A 422 -13.60 6.77 0.25
C LEU A 422 -12.09 6.76 0.11
N ASP A 423 -11.60 5.69 -0.52
CA ASP A 423 -10.23 5.57 -1.01
C ASP A 423 -10.24 5.43 -2.53
N VAL A 424 -9.49 6.28 -3.23
CA VAL A 424 -9.28 6.16 -4.69
C VAL A 424 -7.82 5.77 -4.95
N PRO A 425 -7.56 4.61 -5.53
CA PRO A 425 -6.22 4.27 -5.97
C PRO A 425 -5.76 5.17 -7.13
N TYR A 426 -4.47 5.44 -7.21
CA TYR A 426 -3.88 6.22 -8.29
C TYR A 426 -2.45 5.78 -8.62
N SER A 427 -2.08 5.97 -9.88
CA SER A 427 -0.68 5.97 -10.33
C SER A 427 -0.17 7.39 -10.53
N TYR A 428 1.14 7.58 -10.49
CA TYR A 428 1.76 8.91 -10.54
C TYR A 428 3.20 8.85 -11.04
N THR A 429 3.71 10.00 -11.47
CA THR A 429 5.14 10.22 -11.69
C THR A 429 5.75 10.86 -10.46
N GLU A 430 6.89 10.33 -10.00
CA GLU A 430 7.67 10.85 -8.88
C GLU A 430 9.05 11.29 -9.35
N ASP A 431 9.38 12.55 -9.16
CA ASP A 431 10.73 13.08 -9.31
C ASP A 431 11.40 13.20 -7.93
N VAL A 432 12.50 12.48 -7.76
CA VAL A 432 13.33 12.49 -6.56
C VAL A 432 14.61 13.24 -6.85
N THR A 433 14.85 14.33 -6.14
CA THR A 433 16.12 15.07 -6.17
C THR A 433 17.02 14.55 -5.06
N LEU A 434 18.17 13.99 -5.43
CA LEU A 434 19.18 13.51 -4.47
C LEU A 434 19.99 14.67 -3.87
N SER A 435 20.76 14.38 -2.83
CA SER A 435 21.60 15.37 -2.13
C SER A 435 22.69 15.99 -3.01
N ASP A 436 23.09 15.32 -4.10
CA ASP A 436 24.04 15.81 -5.11
C ASP A 436 23.37 16.67 -6.21
N GLY A 437 22.05 16.86 -6.14
CA GLY A 437 21.24 17.59 -7.12
C GLY A 437 20.78 16.75 -8.31
N LYS A 438 21.16 15.46 -8.40
CA LYS A 438 20.69 14.56 -9.45
C LYS A 438 19.19 14.31 -9.29
N VAL A 439 18.44 14.41 -10.39
CA VAL A 439 17.01 14.10 -10.43
C VAL A 439 16.80 12.72 -11.02
N LEU A 440 16.00 11.90 -10.33
CA LEU A 440 15.59 10.57 -10.75
C LEU A 440 14.07 10.54 -10.87
N THR A 441 13.56 10.06 -12.00
CA THR A 441 12.12 9.98 -12.27
C THR A 441 11.65 8.54 -12.19
N TYR A 442 10.54 8.31 -11.48
CA TYR A 442 9.92 7.00 -11.31
C TYR A 442 8.45 7.04 -11.74
N GLN A 443 7.98 5.94 -12.33
CA GLN A 443 6.56 5.67 -12.53
C GLN A 443 6.09 4.78 -11.39
N MET A 444 5.11 5.27 -10.64
CA MET A 444 4.62 4.64 -9.42
C MET A 444 3.16 4.23 -9.62
N ASP A 445 2.79 3.05 -9.12
CA ASP A 445 1.43 2.53 -9.18
C ASP A 445 1.01 1.92 -7.83
N ASP A 446 1.08 2.75 -6.81
CA ASP A 446 0.89 2.31 -5.42
C ASP A 446 0.18 3.36 -4.55
N GLY A 447 -0.31 4.43 -5.17
CA GLY A 447 -0.92 5.57 -4.49
C GLY A 447 -2.35 5.28 -4.04
N VAL A 448 -2.72 5.79 -2.86
CA VAL A 448 -4.09 5.81 -2.39
C VAL A 448 -4.44 7.20 -1.88
N TYR A 449 -5.49 7.79 -2.45
CA TYR A 449 -6.08 9.04 -2.01
C TYR A 449 -7.26 8.72 -1.10
N SER A 450 -7.08 8.92 0.21
CA SER A 450 -8.14 8.77 1.20
C SER A 450 -8.83 10.11 1.39
N SER A 451 -10.17 10.13 1.34
CA SER A 451 -10.93 11.34 1.65
C SER A 451 -12.20 11.08 2.44
N LYS A 452 -12.53 12.04 3.29
CA LYS A 452 -13.87 12.29 3.83
C LYS A 452 -14.36 13.57 3.18
N CYS A 453 -15.43 13.50 2.41
CA CYS A 453 -15.97 14.66 1.73
C CYS A 453 -17.50 14.69 1.77
N SER A 454 -18.03 15.91 1.79
CA SER A 454 -19.44 16.17 1.54
C SER A 454 -19.67 16.26 0.05
N TYR A 455 -20.56 15.42 -0.49
CA TYR A 455 -20.65 15.20 -1.94
C TYR A 455 -22.03 15.53 -2.52
N HIS A 456 -23.12 15.45 -1.73
CA HIS A 456 -24.47 15.78 -2.19
C HIS A 456 -25.33 16.50 -1.14
N TYR A 457 -26.29 17.33 -1.58
CA TYR A 457 -27.44 17.74 -0.79
C TYR A 457 -28.70 17.11 -1.39
N GLU A 458 -29.44 16.39 -0.56
CA GLU A 458 -30.78 15.90 -0.90
C GLU A 458 -31.82 16.91 -0.42
N PHE A 459 -32.63 17.42 -1.36
CA PHE A 459 -33.65 18.42 -1.05
C PHE A 459 -35.04 17.78 -0.90
N LYS A 460 -35.77 18.21 0.12
CA LYS A 460 -37.18 17.85 0.32
C LYS A 460 -37.99 19.09 0.62
N SER A 461 -39.04 19.36 -0.13
CA SER A 461 -39.99 20.44 0.14
C SER A 461 -41.28 19.92 0.75
N VAL A 462 -41.80 20.65 1.74
CA VAL A 462 -43.13 20.42 2.33
C VAL A 462 -43.92 21.72 2.19
N ILE A 463 -45.06 21.65 1.51
CA ILE A 463 -46.01 22.78 1.43
C ILE A 463 -46.92 22.70 2.66
N GLU A 464 -46.97 23.79 3.42
CA GLU A 464 -47.81 23.94 4.60
C GLU A 464 -49.00 24.84 4.30
N GLU A 465 -50.09 24.61 5.05
CA GLU A 465 -51.36 25.29 4.83
C GLU A 465 -51.38 26.78 5.13
#